data_AF-A0A1G8TAC9-F1
#
_entry.id   AF-A0A1G8TAC9-F1
#
_cell.length_a   1.000
_cell.length_b   1.000
_cell.length_c   1.000
_cell.angle_alpha   90.00
_cell.angle_beta   90.00
_cell.angle_gamma   90.00
#
_symmetry.space_group_name_H-M   'P 1'
#
loop_
_entity.id
_entity.type
_entity.pdbx_description
1 polymer ?
#
loop_
_entity_poly.entity_id
_entity_poly.type
_entity_poly.pdbx_seq_one_letter_code
_entity_poly.pdbx_strand_id
1 'polypeptide(L)'
;MKSNLRYFIGLLLFTMAFSSCKKSTQLTEDPYAGGKEALGIRFLNEPPKPTYGSVGSQMVFAISGLLPYKDKVKCYMNDTEAEIMEVTSKTIKIKLPVGSSSGGFTIVVDGQIFFGPQFTVSGKIAYDATFKPVIGPNGNVSQIMPLTNGNMILVGGFTDYEKKASLKRPINNIVMINADGDYLPSFASGLGSDGSLNSIARLTTGQYMIGGTFSSYNNRKSIGGLTRLNGNGSLDSTIVEVVNLTPLQPKNSFDTVAAFNGRVTGSVRKLFVYNNKSILIGNFSNYGEYFYERSTRDRKVIGYTPMDMLMRLEANGKLDESYNFNPTTKTSYEKPNGSINDAFMEADGKVILVGSFTRFQGTGVNRITRVDNNGMIDPTFLVGAGADGPIGSIRFNATTQKYIVSGAFKSFNGKAVNGIVMLKKDGSVDDSFTMGTMEGGSVNFSAQLSNGLVIVTGSFNKYNGVIRQGFMVLNPDGTLAAGYNTTGVFQGIVNDIYETTSPQGFPAFIMAGFILKFDNRAVPNIIKVVYEP
;
A
#
# COMPACT_ATOMS: atom_id res chain seq x y z
N MET A 1 6.10 -31.14 58.72
CA MET A 1 5.21 -32.13 59.37
C MET A 1 3.83 -32.01 58.73
N LYS A 2 3.24 -33.13 58.26
CA LYS A 2 1.86 -33.32 57.76
C LYS A 2 1.59 -32.78 56.34
N SER A 3 1.53 -33.60 55.28
CA SER A 3 0.53 -34.63 54.90
C SER A 3 -0.81 -34.06 54.46
N ASN A 4 -1.29 -34.57 53.31
CA ASN A 4 -2.64 -34.48 52.74
C ASN A 4 -2.85 -33.43 51.63
N LEU A 5 -2.02 -33.58 50.60
CA LEU A 5 -2.45 -33.49 49.20
C LEU A 5 -3.30 -34.74 48.88
N ARG A 6 -4.39 -34.56 48.10
CA ARG A 6 -5.39 -35.55 47.63
C ARG A 6 -6.62 -35.68 48.55
N TYR A 7 -7.66 -34.89 48.29
CA TYR A 7 -9.09 -35.27 48.38
C TYR A 7 -9.94 -34.05 47.97
N PHE A 8 -9.92 -33.69 46.69
CA PHE A 8 -10.95 -32.82 46.09
C PHE A 8 -11.15 -33.07 44.58
N ILE A 9 -10.81 -34.28 44.12
CA ILE A 9 -11.12 -34.83 42.79
C ILE A 9 -11.47 -36.30 43.04
N GLY A 10 -12.75 -36.59 43.26
CA GLY A 10 -13.16 -37.96 43.62
C GLY A 10 -14.62 -38.16 44.01
N LEU A 11 -15.50 -37.18 43.82
CA LEU A 11 -16.93 -37.35 44.12
C LEU A 11 -17.84 -36.64 43.11
N LEU A 12 -17.58 -36.83 41.82
CA LEU A 12 -18.55 -36.52 40.77
C LEU A 12 -18.35 -37.41 39.53
N LEU A 13 -18.10 -38.71 39.75
CA LEU A 13 -17.87 -39.69 38.68
C LEU A 13 -18.62 -41.01 38.86
N PHE A 14 -19.61 -41.09 39.75
CA PHE A 14 -20.36 -42.34 39.96
C PHE A 14 -21.81 -42.13 40.41
N THR A 15 -22.60 -41.42 39.61
CA THR A 15 -24.07 -41.61 39.52
C THR A 15 -24.52 -41.20 38.12
N MET A 16 -25.44 -41.98 37.53
CA MET A 16 -25.95 -41.89 36.15
C MET A 16 -25.14 -42.63 35.06
N ALA A 17 -24.92 -43.93 35.27
CA ALA A 17 -25.14 -44.90 34.19
C ALA A 17 -26.62 -45.36 34.25
N PHE A 18 -27.21 -45.62 33.08
CA PHE A 18 -28.60 -46.05 32.80
C PHE A 18 -29.66 -44.95 32.65
N SER A 19 -29.66 -44.29 31.48
CA SER A 19 -30.84 -44.36 30.59
C SER A 19 -30.45 -43.89 29.18
N SER A 20 -30.35 -44.86 28.28
CA SER A 20 -29.97 -44.74 26.88
C SER A 20 -31.12 -44.17 26.04
N CYS A 21 -30.75 -43.28 25.10
CA CYS A 21 -31.38 -42.98 23.81
C CYS A 21 -32.91 -42.80 23.72
N LYS A 22 -33.35 -41.53 23.67
CA LYS A 22 -34.46 -41.16 22.79
C LYS A 22 -33.95 -41.14 21.35
N LYS A 23 -34.63 -41.90 20.48
CA LYS A 23 -34.37 -42.09 19.04
C LYS A 23 -33.81 -40.83 18.36
N SER A 24 -32.64 -40.99 17.74
CA SER A 24 -32.20 -40.09 16.68
C SER A 24 -33.24 -40.12 15.58
N THR A 25 -33.72 -38.95 15.17
CA THR A 25 -34.23 -38.79 13.81
C THR A 25 -33.09 -39.16 12.88
N GLN A 26 -33.18 -40.34 12.27
CA GLN A 26 -32.29 -40.75 11.18
C GLN A 26 -32.34 -39.66 10.11
N LEU A 27 -31.16 -39.19 9.67
CA LEU A 27 -31.01 -38.60 8.35
C LEU A 27 -31.40 -39.70 7.35
N THR A 28 -32.67 -39.73 6.96
CA THR A 28 -33.24 -40.78 6.08
C THR A 28 -32.94 -40.57 4.61
N GLU A 29 -32.29 -39.47 4.23
CA GLU A 29 -31.75 -39.27 2.89
C GLU A 29 -30.26 -38.95 3.01
N ASP A 30 -29.44 -39.77 2.33
CA ASP A 30 -28.03 -39.49 2.14
C ASP A 30 -27.93 -38.15 1.37
N PRO A 31 -27.32 -37.10 1.94
CA PRO A 31 -27.18 -35.81 1.25
C PRO A 31 -26.33 -35.90 -0.04
N TYR A 32 -25.73 -37.06 -0.31
CA TYR A 32 -24.99 -37.39 -1.52
C TYR A 32 -25.70 -38.41 -2.43
N ALA A 33 -26.94 -38.80 -2.11
CA ALA A 33 -27.76 -39.62 -3.00
C ALA A 33 -27.99 -38.88 -4.33
N GLY A 34 -27.42 -39.39 -5.43
CA GLY A 34 -27.46 -38.75 -6.75
C GLY A 34 -26.16 -38.05 -7.17
N GLY A 35 -25.07 -38.17 -6.40
CA GLY A 35 -23.75 -37.75 -6.84
C GLY A 35 -23.32 -38.46 -8.12
N LYS A 36 -22.72 -37.72 -9.07
CA LYS A 36 -22.19 -38.31 -10.31
C LYS A 36 -21.06 -39.29 -10.00
N GLU A 37 -21.01 -40.41 -10.73
CA GLU A 37 -19.91 -41.37 -10.59
C GLU A 37 -18.55 -40.72 -10.85
N ALA A 38 -17.56 -41.07 -10.04
CA ALA A 38 -16.21 -40.56 -10.18
C ALA A 38 -15.58 -41.06 -11.49
N LEU A 39 -15.16 -40.13 -12.36
CA LEU A 39 -14.66 -40.46 -13.70
C LEU A 39 -13.27 -41.12 -13.72
N GLY A 40 -12.62 -41.28 -12.56
CA GLY A 40 -11.27 -41.86 -12.44
C GLY A 40 -10.15 -40.99 -13.04
N ILE A 41 -10.45 -39.74 -13.40
CA ILE A 41 -9.49 -38.78 -13.93
C ILE A 41 -8.64 -38.23 -12.79
N ARG A 42 -7.31 -38.23 -12.95
CA ARG A 42 -6.38 -37.61 -12.01
C ARG A 42 -5.13 -37.11 -12.70
N PHE A 43 -4.66 -35.93 -12.30
CA PHE A 43 -3.33 -35.47 -12.66
C PHE A 43 -2.27 -36.33 -11.98
N LEU A 44 -1.20 -36.62 -12.71
CA LEU A 44 -0.04 -37.31 -12.16
C LEU A 44 0.87 -36.28 -11.49
N ASN A 45 1.63 -36.72 -10.48
CA ASN A 45 2.56 -35.86 -9.76
C ASN A 45 3.85 -35.62 -10.56
N GLU A 46 3.70 -35.08 -11.77
CA GLU A 46 4.78 -34.67 -12.66
C GLU A 46 4.59 -33.21 -13.05
N PRO A 47 5.66 -32.41 -13.10
CA PRO A 47 5.54 -31.03 -13.55
C PRO A 47 5.14 -30.98 -15.04
N PRO A 48 4.44 -29.91 -15.47
CA PRO A 48 4.16 -29.70 -16.87
C PRO A 48 5.45 -29.56 -17.69
N LYS A 49 5.36 -29.87 -18.98
CA LYS A 49 6.48 -29.79 -19.93
C LYS A 49 6.13 -28.84 -21.07
N PRO A 50 6.86 -27.72 -21.24
CA PRO A 50 7.84 -27.13 -20.30
C PRO A 50 7.20 -26.72 -18.94
N THR A 51 8.03 -26.33 -17.96
CA THR A 51 7.54 -25.93 -16.61
C THR A 51 6.95 -24.52 -16.56
N TYR A 52 7.23 -23.71 -17.58
CA TYR A 52 6.69 -22.38 -17.84
C TYR A 52 6.52 -22.20 -19.36
N GLY A 53 5.75 -21.21 -19.79
CA GLY A 53 5.48 -20.99 -21.21
C GLY A 53 4.81 -19.65 -21.49
N SER A 54 4.94 -19.17 -22.72
CA SER A 54 4.31 -17.93 -23.18
C SER A 54 3.00 -18.23 -23.93
N VAL A 55 2.13 -17.23 -24.05
CA VAL A 55 0.90 -17.35 -24.85
C VAL A 55 1.19 -17.92 -26.24
N GLY A 56 0.42 -18.91 -26.65
CA GLY A 56 0.58 -19.64 -27.92
C GLY A 56 1.53 -20.84 -27.86
N SER A 57 2.32 -21.03 -26.78
CA SER A 57 3.18 -22.21 -26.64
C SER A 57 2.38 -23.48 -26.35
N GLN A 58 2.94 -24.62 -26.73
CA GLN A 58 2.37 -25.94 -26.44
C GLN A 58 2.85 -26.43 -25.07
N MET A 59 1.93 -26.98 -24.29
CA MET A 59 2.18 -27.46 -22.94
C MET A 59 1.64 -28.87 -22.76
N VAL A 60 2.42 -29.74 -22.13
CA VAL A 60 2.02 -31.12 -21.84
C VAL A 60 1.86 -31.31 -20.33
N PHE A 61 0.69 -31.79 -19.91
CA PHE A 61 0.37 -32.13 -18.53
C PHE A 61 0.20 -33.64 -18.38
N ALA A 62 0.76 -34.21 -17.33
CA ALA A 62 0.65 -35.63 -17.04
C ALA A 62 -0.69 -35.94 -16.37
N ILE A 63 -1.48 -36.84 -16.94
CA ILE A 63 -2.85 -37.16 -16.51
C ILE A 63 -3.21 -38.60 -16.85
N SER A 64 -3.95 -39.27 -15.97
CA SER A 64 -4.49 -40.61 -16.23
C SER A 64 -6.02 -40.60 -16.22
N GLY A 65 -6.63 -41.50 -16.99
CA GLY A 65 -8.09 -41.69 -17.03
C GLY A 65 -8.84 -40.74 -17.96
N LEU A 66 -8.16 -39.81 -18.64
CA LEU A 66 -8.82 -38.81 -19.48
C LEU A 66 -9.25 -39.32 -20.86
N LEU A 67 -8.51 -40.27 -21.46
CA LEU A 67 -8.69 -40.70 -22.84
C LEU A 67 -10.14 -41.13 -23.23
N PRO A 68 -10.91 -41.83 -22.38
CA PRO A 68 -12.31 -42.17 -22.67
C PRO A 68 -13.23 -40.95 -22.83
N TYR A 69 -12.81 -39.79 -22.34
CA TYR A 69 -13.60 -38.56 -22.31
C TYR A 69 -13.04 -37.45 -23.23
N LYS A 70 -12.12 -37.80 -24.15
CA LYS A 70 -11.40 -36.86 -25.01
C LYS A 70 -12.30 -35.90 -25.83
N ASP A 71 -13.53 -36.30 -26.15
CA ASP A 71 -14.47 -35.50 -26.96
C ASP A 71 -15.40 -34.62 -26.10
N LYS A 72 -15.34 -34.77 -24.77
CA LYS A 72 -16.16 -34.04 -23.79
C LYS A 72 -15.35 -33.13 -22.89
N VAL A 73 -14.02 -33.19 -22.99
CA VAL A 73 -13.11 -32.45 -22.12
C VAL A 73 -13.01 -31.00 -22.54
N LYS A 74 -13.09 -30.10 -21.56
CA LYS A 74 -12.62 -28.73 -21.66
C LYS A 74 -11.47 -28.52 -20.69
N CYS A 75 -10.51 -27.69 -21.07
CA CYS A 75 -9.40 -27.36 -20.21
C CYS A 75 -9.21 -25.84 -20.12
N TYR A 76 -8.68 -25.39 -18.99
CA TYR A 76 -8.59 -23.98 -18.66
C TYR A 76 -7.25 -23.67 -18.03
N MET A 77 -6.65 -22.55 -18.46
CA MET A 77 -5.49 -21.94 -17.81
C MET A 77 -5.97 -20.72 -17.02
N ASN A 78 -6.00 -20.81 -15.69
CA ASN A 78 -6.60 -19.80 -14.83
C ASN A 78 -7.98 -19.32 -15.35
N ASP A 79 -8.88 -20.28 -15.59
CA ASP A 79 -10.24 -20.11 -16.14
C ASP A 79 -10.33 -19.50 -17.56
N THR A 80 -9.21 -19.39 -18.28
CA THR A 80 -9.20 -19.11 -19.74
C THR A 80 -9.20 -20.42 -20.51
N GLU A 81 -10.25 -20.69 -21.29
CA GLU A 81 -10.39 -21.94 -22.07
C GLU A 81 -9.22 -22.11 -23.05
N ALA A 82 -8.57 -23.26 -23.00
CA ALA A 82 -7.39 -23.58 -23.79
C ALA A 82 -7.72 -24.58 -24.91
N GLU A 83 -7.02 -24.45 -26.04
CA GLU A 83 -7.16 -25.36 -27.17
C GLU A 83 -6.46 -26.69 -26.84
N ILE A 84 -7.21 -27.79 -26.94
CA ILE A 84 -6.67 -29.15 -26.75
C ILE A 84 -6.08 -29.63 -28.07
N MET A 85 -4.79 -29.96 -28.06
CA MET A 85 -4.07 -30.43 -29.26
C MET A 85 -3.99 -31.95 -29.32
N GLU A 86 -3.85 -32.61 -28.16
CA GLU A 86 -3.67 -34.06 -28.09
C GLU A 86 -4.10 -34.57 -26.71
N VAL A 87 -4.78 -35.72 -26.68
CA VAL A 87 -5.09 -36.46 -25.44
C VAL A 87 -4.59 -37.89 -25.62
N THR A 88 -3.76 -38.35 -24.69
CA THR A 88 -3.28 -39.73 -24.63
C THR A 88 -3.75 -40.39 -23.33
N SER A 89 -3.37 -41.66 -23.09
CA SER A 89 -3.65 -42.34 -21.83
C SER A 89 -2.88 -41.77 -20.63
N LYS A 90 -1.82 -40.99 -20.88
CA LYS A 90 -0.91 -40.45 -19.85
C LYS A 90 -0.73 -38.93 -19.89
N THR A 91 -1.18 -38.26 -20.93
CA THR A 91 -0.92 -36.83 -21.14
C THR A 91 -2.08 -36.11 -21.80
N ILE A 92 -2.17 -34.81 -21.54
CA ILE A 92 -2.94 -33.86 -22.33
C ILE A 92 -1.98 -32.76 -22.82
N LYS A 93 -2.02 -32.46 -24.11
CA LYS A 93 -1.30 -31.36 -24.73
C LYS A 93 -2.28 -30.24 -25.07
N ILE A 94 -1.96 -29.03 -24.65
CA ILE A 94 -2.75 -27.84 -24.93
C ILE A 94 -1.90 -26.75 -25.58
N LYS A 95 -2.56 -25.78 -26.19
CA LYS A 95 -1.96 -24.51 -26.59
C LYS A 95 -2.41 -23.42 -25.62
N LEU A 96 -1.47 -22.64 -25.07
CA LEU A 96 -1.80 -21.56 -24.13
C LEU A 96 -2.63 -20.46 -24.83
N PRO A 97 -3.84 -20.15 -24.35
CA PRO A 97 -4.72 -19.18 -25.01
C PRO A 97 -4.27 -17.73 -24.77
N VAL A 98 -4.69 -16.83 -25.65
CA VAL A 98 -4.52 -15.39 -25.46
C VAL A 98 -5.28 -14.95 -24.21
N GLY A 99 -4.66 -14.07 -23.41
CA GLY A 99 -5.24 -13.60 -22.15
C GLY A 99 -4.85 -14.43 -20.92
N SER A 100 -4.18 -15.58 -21.12
CA SER A 100 -3.67 -16.44 -20.03
C SER A 100 -2.80 -15.69 -19.03
N SER A 101 -2.93 -16.10 -17.77
CA SER A 101 -2.14 -15.65 -16.63
C SER A 101 -1.69 -16.84 -15.79
N SER A 102 -0.60 -16.71 -15.04
CA SER A 102 -0.13 -17.73 -14.11
C SER A 102 -1.24 -18.17 -13.14
N GLY A 103 -1.39 -19.48 -12.96
CA GLY A 103 -2.45 -20.02 -12.12
C GLY A 103 -2.60 -21.53 -12.27
N GLY A 104 -3.72 -22.05 -11.78
CA GLY A 104 -4.04 -23.47 -11.88
C GLY A 104 -4.44 -23.87 -13.30
N PHE A 105 -3.99 -25.06 -13.71
CA PHE A 105 -4.57 -25.75 -14.86
C PHE A 105 -5.77 -26.59 -14.39
N THR A 106 -6.92 -26.44 -15.04
CA THR A 106 -8.16 -27.13 -14.66
C THR A 106 -8.75 -27.87 -15.84
N ILE A 107 -9.31 -29.04 -15.59
CA ILE A 107 -10.08 -29.81 -16.58
C ILE A 107 -11.52 -29.96 -16.11
N VAL A 108 -12.46 -29.82 -17.04
CA VAL A 108 -13.88 -30.05 -16.80
C VAL A 108 -14.37 -31.15 -17.75
N VAL A 109 -14.99 -32.19 -17.19
CA VAL A 109 -15.60 -33.29 -17.95
C VAL A 109 -16.96 -33.59 -17.35
N ASP A 110 -18.02 -33.54 -18.16
CA ASP A 110 -19.41 -33.80 -17.73
C ASP A 110 -19.81 -33.03 -16.46
N GLY A 111 -19.30 -31.79 -16.30
CA GLY A 111 -19.55 -30.92 -15.16
C GLY A 111 -18.73 -31.23 -13.88
N GLN A 112 -17.84 -32.23 -13.91
CA GLN A 112 -16.88 -32.50 -12.84
C GLN A 112 -15.58 -31.74 -13.08
N ILE A 113 -15.01 -31.15 -12.03
CA ILE A 113 -13.81 -30.32 -12.08
C ILE A 113 -12.62 -31.09 -11.51
N PHE A 114 -11.52 -31.14 -12.27
CA PHE A 114 -10.26 -31.76 -11.89
C PHE A 114 -9.18 -30.69 -11.83
N PHE A 115 -8.61 -30.47 -10.64
CA PHE A 115 -7.54 -29.49 -10.42
C PHE A 115 -6.18 -30.09 -10.73
N GLY A 116 -5.45 -29.45 -11.64
CA GLY A 116 -4.10 -29.81 -12.03
C GLY A 116 -3.03 -28.96 -11.37
N PRO A 117 -1.78 -29.04 -11.86
CA PRO A 117 -0.67 -28.29 -11.30
C PRO A 117 -0.81 -26.79 -11.53
N GLN A 118 -0.09 -26.01 -10.72
CA GLN A 118 0.13 -24.59 -10.99
C GLN A 118 1.08 -24.42 -12.17
N PHE A 119 0.85 -23.39 -12.97
CA PHE A 119 1.63 -23.09 -14.15
C PHE A 119 1.99 -21.60 -14.21
N THR A 120 3.22 -21.30 -14.60
CA THR A 120 3.70 -19.91 -14.76
C THR A 120 3.60 -19.50 -16.22
N VAL A 121 2.86 -18.43 -16.49
CA VAL A 121 2.76 -17.84 -17.84
C VAL A 121 3.78 -16.73 -17.97
N SER A 122 4.76 -16.93 -18.84
CA SER A 122 5.79 -15.95 -19.14
C SER A 122 5.21 -14.79 -19.94
N GLY A 123 5.63 -13.58 -19.58
CA GLY A 123 5.24 -12.35 -20.26
C GLY A 123 6.28 -11.26 -20.06
N LYS A 124 5.91 -10.04 -20.45
CA LYS A 124 6.74 -8.84 -20.39
C LYS A 124 6.81 -8.20 -19.00
N ILE A 125 6.34 -8.90 -17.97
CA ILE A 125 6.40 -8.45 -16.58
C ILE A 125 6.72 -9.64 -15.68
N ALA A 126 7.61 -9.45 -14.72
CA ALA A 126 8.04 -10.51 -13.83
C ALA A 126 8.48 -9.98 -12.46
N TYR A 127 8.28 -10.80 -11.44
CA TYR A 127 8.91 -10.61 -10.14
C TYR A 127 10.45 -10.67 -10.29
N ASP A 128 11.17 -9.66 -9.79
CA ASP A 128 12.63 -9.65 -9.79
C ASP A 128 13.17 -10.49 -8.61
N ALA A 129 13.57 -11.73 -8.90
CA ALA A 129 14.15 -12.60 -7.89
C ALA A 129 15.55 -12.16 -7.40
N THR A 130 16.19 -11.19 -8.06
CA THR A 130 17.48 -10.63 -7.62
C THR A 130 17.33 -9.54 -6.57
N PHE A 131 16.11 -9.02 -6.38
CA PHE A 131 15.81 -8.11 -5.28
C PHE A 131 15.83 -8.89 -3.97
N LYS A 132 16.79 -8.55 -3.10
CA LYS A 132 17.21 -9.35 -1.95
C LYS A 132 16.21 -9.47 -0.80
N PRO A 133 15.22 -8.59 -0.60
CA PRO A 133 14.24 -8.78 0.46
C PRO A 133 13.50 -10.10 0.28
N VAL A 134 13.62 -10.99 1.26
CA VAL A 134 12.92 -12.28 1.32
C VAL A 134 11.76 -12.19 2.30
N ILE A 135 11.98 -11.50 3.42
CA ILE A 135 11.00 -11.27 4.49
C ILE A 135 10.55 -9.81 4.52
N GLY A 136 11.47 -8.88 4.22
CA GLY A 136 11.26 -7.44 4.15
C GLY A 136 10.71 -6.85 5.45
N PRO A 137 9.96 -5.74 5.34
CA PRO A 137 9.23 -5.16 6.47
C PRO A 137 8.12 -6.10 6.96
N ASN A 138 8.04 -6.29 8.28
CA ASN A 138 6.98 -7.11 8.90
C ASN A 138 5.59 -6.42 8.96
N GLY A 139 5.45 -5.27 8.32
CA GLY A 139 4.25 -4.45 8.34
C GLY A 139 4.17 -3.49 7.15
N ASN A 140 3.19 -2.60 7.18
CA ASN A 140 2.88 -1.71 6.08
C ASN A 140 4.01 -0.73 5.78
N VAL A 141 4.39 -0.59 4.50
CA VAL A 141 5.26 0.50 4.04
C VAL A 141 4.39 1.64 3.48
N SER A 142 4.52 2.84 4.02
CA SER A 142 3.70 4.00 3.65
C SER A 142 4.31 4.79 2.48
N GLN A 143 5.64 4.89 2.42
CA GLN A 143 6.35 5.66 1.39
C GLN A 143 7.75 5.09 1.15
N ILE A 144 8.19 5.11 -0.12
CA ILE A 144 9.57 4.89 -0.55
C ILE A 144 10.19 6.27 -0.84
N MET A 145 11.30 6.61 -0.18
CA MET A 145 12.07 7.80 -0.51
C MET A 145 13.39 7.42 -1.16
N PRO A 146 13.50 7.49 -2.49
CA PRO A 146 14.77 7.26 -3.18
C PRO A 146 15.77 8.38 -2.88
N LEU A 147 17.05 8.01 -2.81
CA LEU A 147 18.18 8.91 -2.61
C LEU A 147 19.03 8.96 -3.87
N THR A 148 19.75 10.07 -4.06
CA THR A 148 20.60 10.31 -5.24
C THR A 148 21.76 9.32 -5.40
N ASN A 149 22.11 8.58 -4.34
CA ASN A 149 23.14 7.56 -4.36
C ASN A 149 22.59 6.14 -4.62
N GLY A 150 21.31 6.01 -4.99
CA GLY A 150 20.65 4.72 -5.24
C GLY A 150 20.12 4.02 -3.99
N ASN A 151 20.41 4.51 -2.79
CA ASN A 151 19.79 4.01 -1.57
C ASN A 151 18.33 4.49 -1.48
N MET A 152 17.55 3.84 -0.62
CA MET A 152 16.18 4.23 -0.32
C MET A 152 15.96 4.27 1.18
N ILE A 153 15.12 5.19 1.64
CA ILE A 153 14.56 5.16 2.98
C ILE A 153 13.10 4.72 2.88
N LEU A 154 12.73 3.71 3.65
CA LEU A 154 11.35 3.26 3.77
C LEU A 154 10.79 3.77 5.10
N VAL A 155 9.57 4.29 5.07
CA VAL A 155 8.81 4.67 6.26
C VAL A 155 7.47 3.96 6.28
N GLY A 156 6.97 3.61 7.46
CA GLY A 156 5.75 2.83 7.57
C GLY A 156 5.29 2.51 8.99
N GLY A 157 4.48 1.46 9.09
CA GLY A 157 4.04 0.83 10.33
C GLY A 157 4.63 -0.57 10.44
N PHE A 158 5.94 -0.66 10.68
CA PHE A 158 6.69 -1.91 10.82
C PHE A 158 7.71 -1.79 11.96
N THR A 159 8.10 -2.93 12.52
CA THR A 159 9.01 -3.01 13.68
C THR A 159 10.26 -3.85 13.40
N ASP A 160 10.33 -4.43 12.20
CA ASP A 160 11.46 -5.23 11.74
C ASP A 160 11.60 -5.13 10.22
N TYR A 161 12.82 -5.37 9.74
CA TYR A 161 13.17 -5.58 8.35
C TYR A 161 14.16 -6.75 8.28
N GLU A 162 13.85 -7.81 7.54
CA GLU A 162 14.75 -8.97 7.35
C GLU A 162 15.18 -9.66 8.67
N LYS A 163 14.35 -9.60 9.72
CA LYS A 163 14.68 -10.10 11.07
C LYS A 163 15.99 -9.52 11.61
N LYS A 164 16.29 -8.27 11.25
CA LYS A 164 17.51 -7.56 11.68
C LYS A 164 17.28 -6.69 12.90
N ALA A 165 16.04 -6.51 13.34
CA ALA A 165 15.76 -5.79 14.57
C ALA A 165 16.31 -6.52 15.81
N SER A 166 16.83 -5.75 16.76
CA SER A 166 17.29 -6.26 18.07
C SER A 166 17.03 -5.22 19.14
N LEU A 167 17.12 -5.61 20.43
CA LEU A 167 16.96 -4.67 21.55
C LEU A 167 17.96 -3.50 21.50
N LYS A 168 19.17 -3.73 20.97
CA LYS A 168 20.21 -2.69 20.84
C LYS A 168 20.07 -1.84 19.58
N ARG A 169 19.40 -2.37 18.56
CA ARG A 169 19.20 -1.75 17.24
C ARG A 169 17.81 -2.12 16.71
N PRO A 170 16.74 -1.53 17.26
CA PRO A 170 15.39 -1.78 16.76
C PRO A 170 15.21 -1.12 15.39
N ILE A 171 14.23 -1.59 14.62
CA ILE A 171 13.86 -1.02 13.32
C ILE A 171 12.41 -0.56 13.40
N ASN A 172 12.17 0.52 14.13
CA ASN A 172 10.82 1.03 14.36
C ASN A 172 10.46 2.08 13.31
N ASN A 173 9.62 1.67 12.35
CA ASN A 173 8.91 2.50 11.37
C ASN A 173 9.75 3.25 10.33
N ILE A 174 11.09 3.11 10.39
CA ILE A 174 12.02 3.69 9.42
C ILE A 174 13.23 2.77 9.22
N VAL A 175 13.62 2.55 7.96
CA VAL A 175 14.81 1.78 7.59
C VAL A 175 15.44 2.34 6.33
N MET A 176 16.77 2.28 6.23
CA MET A 176 17.49 2.56 4.99
C MET A 176 17.92 1.24 4.34
N ILE A 177 17.77 1.16 3.02
CA ILE A 177 18.16 0.02 2.20
C ILE A 177 18.97 0.49 0.98
N ASN A 178 19.78 -0.40 0.40
CA ASN A 178 20.43 -0.12 -0.89
C ASN A 178 19.49 -0.44 -2.08
N ALA A 179 19.97 -0.26 -3.31
CA ALA A 179 19.21 -0.54 -4.54
C ALA A 179 18.80 -2.01 -4.72
N ASP A 180 19.52 -2.93 -4.07
CA ASP A 180 19.23 -4.37 -4.06
C ASP A 180 18.23 -4.75 -2.96
N GLY A 181 17.91 -3.82 -2.04
CA GLY A 181 17.05 -4.05 -0.90
C GLY A 181 17.74 -4.58 0.36
N ASP A 182 19.07 -4.56 0.43
CA ASP A 182 19.78 -4.89 1.67
C ASP A 182 19.61 -3.81 2.72
N TYR A 183 19.40 -4.22 3.96
CA TYR A 183 19.40 -3.34 5.12
C TYR A 183 20.76 -2.65 5.31
N LEU A 184 20.72 -1.32 5.47
CA LEU A 184 21.89 -0.47 5.75
C LEU A 184 21.87 0.01 7.21
N PRO A 185 22.69 -0.59 8.10
CA PRO A 185 22.69 -0.25 9.53
C PRO A 185 23.39 1.09 9.86
N SER A 186 23.96 1.77 8.87
CA SER A 186 24.60 3.07 9.03
C SER A 186 23.61 4.21 9.26
N PHE A 187 22.32 3.98 8.98
CA PHE A 187 21.27 4.95 9.24
C PHE A 187 20.94 5.00 10.74
N ALA A 188 21.30 6.10 11.38
CA ALA A 188 21.29 6.30 12.83
C ALA A 188 19.90 6.68 13.38
N SER A 189 18.86 5.89 13.07
CA SER A 189 17.49 6.13 13.55
C SER A 189 17.30 5.96 15.07
N GLY A 190 18.29 5.39 15.76
CA GLY A 190 18.23 5.14 17.19
C GLY A 190 17.13 4.14 17.54
N LEU A 191 16.28 4.47 18.51
CA LEU A 191 15.10 3.67 18.85
C LEU A 191 13.91 3.87 17.87
N GLY A 192 14.05 4.74 16.86
CA GLY A 192 13.00 5.06 15.90
C GLY A 192 11.80 5.78 16.53
N SER A 193 10.66 5.80 15.83
CA SER A 193 9.42 6.38 16.36
C SER A 193 8.59 5.36 17.15
N ASP A 194 7.82 5.84 18.12
CA ASP A 194 6.86 5.02 18.90
C ASP A 194 5.53 4.75 18.19
N GLY A 195 5.31 5.37 17.03
CA GLY A 195 4.13 5.20 16.19
C GLY A 195 4.48 5.24 14.71
N SER A 196 3.54 4.86 13.85
CA SER A 196 3.77 4.71 12.41
C SER A 196 4.14 6.04 11.74
N LEU A 197 5.06 5.95 10.79
CA LEU A 197 5.43 7.04 9.90
C LEU A 197 4.64 6.89 8.59
N ASN A 198 4.01 7.98 8.17
CA ASN A 198 3.22 8.04 6.95
C ASN A 198 3.97 8.72 5.81
N SER A 199 4.84 9.68 6.13
CA SER A 199 5.53 10.47 5.12
C SER A 199 6.92 10.92 5.57
N ILE A 200 7.81 11.05 4.59
CA ILE A 200 9.15 11.58 4.73
C ILE A 200 9.47 12.49 3.53
N ALA A 201 10.15 13.59 3.79
CA ALA A 201 10.58 14.54 2.77
C ALA A 201 12.01 15.01 3.05
N ARG A 202 12.82 15.14 2.01
CA ARG A 202 14.20 15.64 2.11
C ARG A 202 14.23 17.17 2.01
N LEU A 203 14.93 17.80 2.94
CA LEU A 203 15.22 19.24 2.92
C LEU A 203 16.43 19.53 2.03
N THR A 204 16.54 20.77 1.54
CA THR A 204 17.70 21.23 0.73
C THR A 204 19.02 21.13 1.50
N THR A 205 18.98 21.16 2.83
CA THR A 205 20.12 20.98 3.75
C THR A 205 20.61 19.53 3.84
N GLY A 206 19.92 18.58 3.21
CA GLY A 206 20.19 17.15 3.32
C GLY A 206 19.58 16.47 4.56
N GLN A 207 18.91 17.23 5.42
CA GLN A 207 18.09 16.73 6.51
C GLN A 207 16.76 16.13 6.00
N TYR A 208 16.03 15.44 6.87
CA TYR A 208 14.72 14.87 6.55
C TYR A 208 13.64 15.39 7.51
N MET A 209 12.49 15.77 6.97
CA MET A 209 11.27 15.91 7.76
C MET A 209 10.54 14.56 7.75
N ILE A 210 10.03 14.12 8.90
CA ILE A 210 9.17 12.93 9.01
C ILE A 210 7.81 13.30 9.62
N GLY A 211 6.76 12.63 9.18
CA GLY A 211 5.39 12.84 9.64
C GLY A 211 4.64 11.52 9.82
N GLY A 212 3.76 11.45 10.83
CA GLY A 212 3.01 10.24 11.16
C GLY A 212 2.07 10.38 12.35
N THR A 213 1.92 9.28 13.10
CA THR A 213 1.02 9.13 14.27
C THR A 213 1.77 9.09 15.61
N PHE A 214 3.07 9.41 15.60
CA PHE A 214 4.00 9.19 16.70
C PHE A 214 4.06 10.35 17.70
N SER A 215 4.47 10.05 18.93
CA SER A 215 4.61 10.99 20.05
C SER A 215 6.03 11.09 20.62
N SER A 216 6.94 10.27 20.11
CA SER A 216 8.36 10.31 20.42
C SER A 216 9.21 9.75 19.29
N TYR A 217 10.46 10.19 19.24
CA TYR A 217 11.47 9.63 18.34
C TYR A 217 12.77 9.43 19.11
N ASN A 218 13.39 8.26 18.97
CA ASN A 218 14.56 7.86 19.73
C ASN A 218 14.37 8.04 21.26
N ASN A 219 13.17 7.67 21.75
CA ASN A 219 12.72 7.86 23.15
C ASN A 219 12.72 9.32 23.64
N ARG A 220 12.91 10.30 22.75
CA ARG A 220 12.70 11.72 23.06
C ARG A 220 11.21 12.01 23.01
N LYS A 221 10.61 12.22 24.19
CA LYS A 221 9.22 12.67 24.35
C LYS A 221 9.05 14.11 23.86
N SER A 222 7.81 14.59 23.88
CA SER A 222 7.47 15.96 23.44
C SER A 222 7.78 16.20 21.96
N ILE A 223 7.48 15.19 21.16
CA ILE A 223 7.38 15.28 19.70
C ILE A 223 5.93 14.88 19.38
N GLY A 224 5.27 15.53 18.42
CA GLY A 224 3.86 15.24 18.14
C GLY A 224 3.60 15.21 16.65
N GLY A 225 3.54 14.01 16.08
CA GLY A 225 3.17 13.75 14.70
C GLY A 225 4.18 14.18 13.63
N LEU A 226 5.18 15.02 13.95
CA LEU A 226 6.28 15.36 13.06
C LEU A 226 7.57 15.73 13.82
N THR A 227 8.71 15.57 13.15
CA THR A 227 10.02 16.10 13.59
C THR A 227 11.00 16.16 12.42
N ARG A 228 12.17 16.77 12.65
CA ARG A 228 13.30 16.79 11.72
C ARG A 228 14.39 15.79 12.15
N LEU A 229 14.99 15.12 11.19
CA LEU A 229 16.15 14.24 11.32
C LEU A 229 17.35 14.83 10.57
N ASN A 230 18.55 14.55 11.05
CA ASN A 230 19.79 14.79 10.34
C ASN A 230 19.91 13.86 9.12
N GLY A 231 20.81 14.19 8.19
CA GLY A 231 21.02 13.39 6.98
C GLY A 231 21.48 11.94 7.23
N ASN A 232 22.01 11.65 8.42
CA ASN A 232 22.36 10.31 8.86
C ASN A 232 21.20 9.57 9.57
N GLY A 233 20.03 10.19 9.76
CA GLY A 233 18.86 9.60 10.40
C GLY A 233 18.72 9.87 11.91
N SER A 234 19.71 10.48 12.55
CA SER A 234 19.61 10.86 13.96
C SER A 234 18.62 12.02 14.16
N LEU A 235 17.99 12.10 15.34
CA LEU A 235 17.10 13.20 15.67
C LEU A 235 17.87 14.53 15.63
N ASP A 236 17.38 15.50 14.86
CA ASP A 236 17.91 16.86 14.92
C ASP A 236 17.50 17.51 16.25
N SER A 237 18.48 17.74 17.12
CA SER A 237 18.28 18.13 18.51
C SER A 237 19.08 19.38 18.85
N THR A 238 18.55 20.19 19.77
CA THR A 238 19.21 21.37 20.29
C THR A 238 19.10 21.42 21.82
N ILE A 239 19.91 22.26 22.46
CA ILE A 239 19.83 22.53 23.91
C ILE A 239 19.11 23.86 24.10
N VAL A 240 18.14 23.87 25.02
CA VAL A 240 17.36 25.06 25.38
C VAL A 240 17.41 25.29 26.89
N GLU A 241 17.29 26.54 27.30
CA GLU A 241 17.09 26.90 28.69
C GLU A 241 15.65 26.60 29.13
N VAL A 242 15.50 26.14 30.37
CA VAL A 242 14.23 25.80 31.01
C VAL A 242 14.24 26.25 32.47
N VAL A 243 13.04 26.41 33.05
CA VAL A 243 12.85 26.75 34.46
C VAL A 243 13.38 25.62 35.35
N ASN A 244 14.36 25.95 36.18
CA ASN A 244 14.95 25.02 37.14
C ASN A 244 14.23 25.11 38.50
N LEU A 245 13.40 24.11 38.81
CA LEU A 245 12.73 23.98 40.11
C LEU A 245 13.62 23.35 41.19
N THR A 246 14.87 22.99 40.84
CA THR A 246 15.85 22.35 41.72
C THR A 246 17.18 23.13 41.67
N PRO A 247 17.28 24.31 42.32
CA PRO A 247 18.43 25.21 42.16
C PRO A 247 19.79 24.58 42.50
N LEU A 248 19.80 23.58 43.39
CA LEU A 248 21.00 22.80 43.74
C LEU A 248 21.50 21.88 42.63
N GLN A 249 20.75 21.75 41.53
CA GLN A 249 21.12 20.99 40.34
C GLN A 249 21.16 21.92 39.12
N PRO A 250 22.22 22.72 38.91
CA PRO A 250 22.29 23.69 37.82
C PRO A 250 22.12 23.10 36.42
N LYS A 251 22.44 21.81 36.23
CA LYS A 251 22.22 21.09 34.97
C LYS A 251 20.75 21.00 34.56
N ASN A 252 19.81 21.14 35.51
CA ASN A 252 18.38 21.13 35.22
C ASN A 252 17.86 22.47 34.66
N SER A 253 18.72 23.48 34.54
CA SER A 253 18.42 24.72 33.80
C SER A 253 18.46 24.54 32.29
N PHE A 254 18.89 23.37 31.79
CA PHE A 254 18.96 23.06 30.36
C PHE A 254 18.26 21.74 30.05
N ASP A 255 17.66 21.66 28.87
CA ASP A 255 17.14 20.41 28.32
C ASP A 255 17.53 20.24 26.85
N THR A 256 17.68 18.99 26.43
CA THR A 256 17.89 18.63 25.02
C THR A 256 16.54 18.29 24.40
N VAL A 257 16.15 19.02 23.36
CA VAL A 257 14.85 18.92 22.70
C VAL A 257 15.03 18.76 21.20
N ALA A 258 13.96 18.42 20.46
CA ALA A 258 13.99 18.48 19.01
C ALA A 258 14.24 19.92 18.56
N ALA A 259 15.10 20.12 17.55
CA ALA A 259 15.41 21.45 17.03
C ALA A 259 14.25 22.06 16.24
N PHE A 260 13.36 21.23 15.70
CA PHE A 260 12.14 21.66 15.03
C PHE A 260 11.02 21.84 16.07
N ASN A 261 10.69 23.09 16.41
CA ASN A 261 9.72 23.44 17.44
C ASN A 261 8.29 23.53 16.87
N GLY A 262 7.78 22.42 16.36
CA GLY A 262 6.42 22.34 15.82
C GLY A 262 5.85 20.95 16.02
N ARG A 263 4.56 20.89 16.36
CA ARG A 263 3.83 19.63 16.53
C ARG A 263 2.40 19.73 16.04
N VAL A 264 1.76 18.57 15.90
CA VAL A 264 0.32 18.42 15.72
C VAL A 264 -0.33 17.67 16.87
N THR A 265 -1.64 17.87 17.04
CA THR A 265 -2.54 16.95 17.73
C THR A 265 -3.33 16.17 16.69
N GLY A 266 -2.99 14.89 16.51
CA GLY A 266 -3.52 14.03 15.46
C GLY A 266 -2.41 13.47 14.57
N SER A 267 -2.73 13.12 13.33
CA SER A 267 -1.79 12.45 12.42
C SER A 267 -1.41 13.30 11.21
N VAL A 268 -0.14 13.29 10.86
CA VAL A 268 0.33 13.78 9.55
C VAL A 268 0.26 12.62 8.56
N ARG A 269 -0.48 12.79 7.47
CA ARG A 269 -0.64 11.81 6.38
C ARG A 269 0.36 12.06 5.26
N LYS A 270 0.51 13.32 4.84
CA LYS A 270 1.50 13.77 3.85
C LYS A 270 2.25 14.97 4.36
N LEU A 271 3.51 15.03 3.95
CA LEU A 271 4.45 16.07 4.29
C LEU A 271 5.20 16.44 3.01
N PHE A 272 5.16 17.72 2.68
CA PHE A 272 5.95 18.28 1.58
C PHE A 272 6.88 19.36 2.10
N VAL A 273 7.97 19.60 1.37
CA VAL A 273 8.90 20.69 1.64
C VAL A 273 8.95 21.60 0.42
N TYR A 274 8.65 22.88 0.60
CA TYR A 274 8.72 23.90 -0.43
C TYR A 274 9.33 25.17 0.15
N ASN A 275 10.38 25.70 -0.49
CA ASN A 275 11.13 26.87 -0.02
C ASN A 275 11.53 26.79 1.48
N ASN A 276 12.06 25.63 1.91
CA ASN A 276 12.42 25.32 3.30
C ASN A 276 11.26 25.36 4.33
N LYS A 277 10.02 25.49 3.88
CA LYS A 277 8.82 25.35 4.71
C LYS A 277 8.22 23.97 4.56
N SER A 278 7.58 23.48 5.61
CA SER A 278 6.94 22.15 5.63
C SER A 278 5.43 22.30 5.49
N ILE A 279 4.83 21.76 4.42
CA ILE A 279 3.38 21.70 4.24
C ILE A 279 2.88 20.35 4.79
N LEU A 280 1.92 20.41 5.69
CA LEU A 280 1.40 19.28 6.44
C LEU A 280 -0.05 19.04 6.07
N ILE A 281 -0.36 17.80 5.74
CA ILE A 281 -1.70 17.35 5.38
C ILE A 281 -2.02 16.10 6.20
N GLY A 282 -3.17 16.05 6.85
CA GLY A 282 -3.53 14.89 7.64
C GLY A 282 -4.80 15.03 8.45
N ASN A 283 -4.97 14.16 9.45
CA ASN A 283 -6.11 14.20 10.36
C ASN A 283 -5.64 14.76 11.71
N PHE A 284 -5.24 16.03 11.70
CA PHE A 284 -4.89 16.79 12.88
C PHE A 284 -5.83 17.99 13.04
N SER A 285 -6.01 18.43 14.29
CA SER A 285 -6.92 19.52 14.65
C SER A 285 -6.23 20.74 15.25
N ASN A 286 -4.95 20.62 15.62
CA ASN A 286 -4.20 21.70 16.25
C ASN A 286 -2.75 21.68 15.81
N TYR A 287 -2.22 22.87 15.58
CA TYR A 287 -0.79 23.17 15.66
C TYR A 287 -0.40 23.36 17.13
N GLY A 288 0.81 22.96 17.51
CA GLY A 288 1.39 23.30 18.80
C GLY A 288 2.84 23.76 18.71
N GLU A 289 3.21 24.68 19.60
CA GLU A 289 4.56 25.21 19.79
C GLU A 289 4.98 25.07 21.27
N TYR A 290 6.23 24.71 21.53
CA TYR A 290 6.77 24.67 22.88
C TYR A 290 7.33 26.03 23.32
N PHE A 291 6.97 26.44 24.54
CA PHE A 291 7.51 27.62 25.22
C PHE A 291 8.52 27.17 26.27
N TYR A 292 9.77 26.97 25.86
CA TYR A 292 10.81 26.37 26.71
C TYR A 292 11.19 27.26 27.89
N GLU A 293 11.15 28.58 27.72
CA GLU A 293 11.40 29.57 28.77
C GLU A 293 10.36 29.52 29.91
N ARG A 294 9.21 28.88 29.66
CA ARG A 294 8.14 28.62 30.65
C ARG A 294 8.05 27.15 31.05
N SER A 295 8.85 26.29 30.42
CA SER A 295 8.85 24.86 30.64
C SER A 295 9.86 24.48 31.73
N THR A 296 9.67 23.33 32.35
CA THR A 296 10.73 22.64 33.09
C THR A 296 11.30 21.50 32.24
N ARG A 297 12.34 20.83 32.74
CA ARG A 297 12.87 19.62 32.09
C ARG A 297 11.82 18.52 31.94
N ASP A 298 11.01 18.30 32.97
CA ASP A 298 10.02 17.21 33.01
C ASP A 298 8.64 17.60 32.47
N ARG A 299 8.30 18.89 32.45
CA ARG A 299 6.99 19.39 32.00
C ARG A 299 7.15 20.51 30.99
N LYS A 300 6.66 20.25 29.77
CA LYS A 300 6.66 21.24 28.69
C LYS A 300 5.37 22.04 28.65
N VAL A 301 5.50 23.35 28.54
CA VAL A 301 4.41 24.28 28.25
C VAL A 301 4.24 24.35 26.74
N ILE A 302 3.01 24.16 26.27
CA ILE A 302 2.66 24.12 24.84
C ILE A 302 1.54 25.13 24.61
N GLY A 303 1.71 26.01 23.63
CA GLY A 303 0.60 26.79 23.09
C GLY A 303 -0.01 26.04 21.91
N TYR A 304 -1.34 26.03 21.82
CA TYR A 304 -2.08 25.39 20.75
C TYR A 304 -2.86 26.41 19.94
N THR A 305 -2.76 26.30 18.62
CA THR A 305 -3.56 27.04 17.65
C THR A 305 -4.43 26.06 16.87
N PRO A 306 -5.77 26.21 16.86
CA PRO A 306 -6.64 25.35 16.06
C PRO A 306 -6.29 25.47 14.58
N MET A 307 -5.79 24.37 14.01
CA MET A 307 -5.39 24.25 12.61
C MET A 307 -5.82 22.87 12.14
N ASP A 308 -6.81 22.82 11.26
CA ASP A 308 -7.40 21.57 10.81
C ASP A 308 -6.81 21.13 9.46
N MET A 309 -6.25 19.92 9.46
CA MET A 309 -5.94 19.08 8.29
C MET A 309 -4.96 19.59 7.22
N LEU A 310 -4.76 20.90 7.08
CA LEU A 310 -3.82 21.54 6.15
C LEU A 310 -3.17 22.74 6.83
N MET A 311 -1.84 22.74 6.93
CA MET A 311 -1.08 23.92 7.41
C MET A 311 0.33 23.93 6.84
N ARG A 312 1.02 25.07 6.96
CA ARG A 312 2.44 25.19 6.64
C ARG A 312 3.21 25.65 7.87
N LEU A 313 4.40 25.10 8.05
CA LEU A 313 5.33 25.48 9.12
C LEU A 313 6.62 26.02 8.54
N GLU A 314 7.17 27.02 9.20
CA GLU A 314 8.50 27.56 8.95
C GLU A 314 9.60 26.54 9.26
N ALA A 315 10.83 26.81 8.80
CA ALA A 315 11.97 25.92 8.99
C ALA A 315 12.31 25.63 10.48
N ASN A 316 11.88 26.49 11.40
CA ASN A 316 12.04 26.32 12.85
C ASN A 316 10.85 25.64 13.53
N GLY A 317 9.79 25.29 12.79
CA GLY A 317 8.57 24.68 13.30
C GLY A 317 7.46 25.65 13.72
N LYS A 318 7.68 26.97 13.59
CA LYS A 318 6.63 27.96 13.80
C LYS A 318 5.54 27.87 12.74
N LEU A 319 4.30 28.17 13.13
CA LEU A 319 3.18 28.25 12.19
C LEU A 319 3.40 29.38 11.18
N ASP A 320 3.23 29.08 9.90
CA ASP A 320 3.18 30.09 8.85
C ASP A 320 1.74 30.60 8.70
N GLU A 321 1.44 31.72 9.34
CA GLU A 321 0.11 32.36 9.34
C GLU A 321 -0.30 32.94 7.97
N SER A 322 0.54 32.83 6.92
CA SER A 322 0.17 33.18 5.54
C SER A 322 -0.49 32.02 4.77
N TYR A 323 -0.58 30.82 5.37
CA TYR A 323 -1.03 29.62 4.68
C TYR A 323 -2.23 28.95 5.35
N ASN A 324 -3.39 28.94 4.68
CA ASN A 324 -4.64 28.37 5.19
C ASN A 324 -5.01 28.87 6.61
N PHE A 325 -4.74 30.14 6.92
CA PHE A 325 -4.99 30.75 8.23
C PHE A 325 -5.93 31.96 8.11
N ASN A 326 -6.93 32.01 8.98
CA ASN A 326 -7.89 33.10 9.07
C ASN A 326 -7.42 34.10 10.15
N PRO A 327 -7.02 35.32 9.78
CA PRO A 327 -6.46 36.29 10.72
C PRO A 327 -7.50 36.87 11.70
N THR A 328 -8.80 36.75 11.38
CA THR A 328 -9.91 37.23 12.23
C THR A 328 -10.20 36.23 13.35
N THR A 329 -10.30 34.94 13.02
CA THR A 329 -10.58 33.89 14.02
C THR A 329 -9.32 33.35 14.69
N LYS A 330 -8.13 33.63 14.14
CA LYS A 330 -6.84 33.08 14.58
C LYS A 330 -6.80 31.55 14.54
N THR A 331 -7.42 30.97 13.52
CA THR A 331 -7.51 29.52 13.26
C THR A 331 -7.33 29.23 11.79
N SER A 332 -7.34 27.96 11.36
CA SER A 332 -7.51 27.64 9.94
C SER A 332 -8.87 28.12 9.40
N TYR A 333 -8.98 28.25 8.07
CA TYR A 333 -10.29 28.32 7.40
C TYR A 333 -11.11 27.03 7.64
N GLU A 334 -12.40 27.03 7.24
CA GLU A 334 -13.31 25.90 7.44
C GLU A 334 -12.67 24.59 6.96
N LYS A 335 -12.55 23.64 7.89
CA LYS A 335 -11.96 22.33 7.64
C LYS A 335 -12.74 21.53 6.59
N PRO A 336 -12.08 20.61 5.88
CA PRO A 336 -12.82 19.65 5.07
C PRO A 336 -13.77 18.81 5.92
N ASN A 337 -14.96 18.53 5.38
CA ASN A 337 -15.99 17.72 6.04
C ASN A 337 -15.76 16.19 5.89
N GLY A 338 -14.55 15.79 5.52
CA GLY A 338 -14.13 14.40 5.31
C GLY A 338 -12.61 14.30 5.31
N SER A 339 -12.08 13.08 5.28
CA SER A 339 -10.63 12.84 5.28
C SER A 339 -9.97 13.30 3.99
N ILE A 340 -8.76 13.84 4.09
CA ILE A 340 -7.81 13.92 2.97
C ILE A 340 -7.04 12.58 2.97
N ASN A 341 -7.16 11.82 1.88
CA ASN A 341 -6.59 10.48 1.77
C ASN A 341 -5.18 10.51 1.19
N ASP A 342 -4.95 11.37 0.20
CA ASP A 342 -3.68 11.54 -0.48
C ASP A 342 -3.52 12.98 -0.97
N ALA A 343 -2.29 13.34 -1.36
CA ALA A 343 -1.99 14.64 -1.92
C ALA A 343 -0.76 14.58 -2.82
N PHE A 344 -0.67 15.54 -3.74
CA PHE A 344 0.49 15.75 -4.60
C PHE A 344 0.87 17.23 -4.60
N MET A 345 2.17 17.53 -4.50
CA MET A 345 2.67 18.91 -4.62
C MET A 345 3.33 19.11 -5.98
N GLU A 346 2.88 20.13 -6.70
CA GLU A 346 3.46 20.58 -7.95
C GLU A 346 4.80 21.30 -7.71
N ALA A 347 5.63 21.40 -8.76
CA ALA A 347 6.96 22.02 -8.66
C ALA A 347 6.91 23.51 -8.26
N ASP A 348 5.79 24.19 -8.50
CA ASP A 348 5.56 25.59 -8.13
C ASP A 348 5.03 25.77 -6.70
N GLY A 349 4.88 24.68 -5.93
CA GLY A 349 4.46 24.69 -4.53
C GLY A 349 2.95 24.53 -4.32
N LYS A 350 2.14 24.56 -5.40
CA LYS A 350 0.72 24.26 -5.29
C LYS A 350 0.49 22.82 -4.89
N VAL A 351 -0.61 22.55 -4.19
CA VAL A 351 -0.90 21.20 -3.67
C VAL A 351 -2.28 20.76 -4.11
N ILE A 352 -2.38 19.57 -4.69
CA ILE A 352 -3.64 18.91 -4.99
C ILE A 352 -3.99 17.96 -3.84
N LEU A 353 -5.19 18.10 -3.30
CA LEU A 353 -5.74 17.31 -2.21
C LEU A 353 -6.83 16.40 -2.76
N VAL A 354 -6.79 15.12 -2.39
CA VAL A 354 -7.83 14.15 -2.75
C VAL A 354 -8.32 13.38 -1.52
N GLY A 355 -9.60 13.02 -1.47
CA GLY A 355 -10.13 12.38 -0.27
C GLY A 355 -11.60 12.00 -0.29
N SER A 356 -12.22 12.05 0.89
CA SER A 356 -13.65 11.79 1.14
C SER A 356 -14.47 13.05 1.43
N PHE A 357 -13.86 14.24 1.38
CA PHE A 357 -14.51 15.52 1.61
C PHE A 357 -15.38 15.97 0.42
N THR A 358 -16.47 16.66 0.72
CA THR A 358 -17.36 17.33 -0.26
C THR A 358 -17.39 18.86 -0.09
N ARG A 359 -16.70 19.38 0.94
CA ARG A 359 -16.51 20.80 1.21
C ARG A 359 -15.08 21.06 1.66
N PHE A 360 -14.52 22.21 1.31
CA PHE A 360 -13.22 22.70 1.76
C PHE A 360 -13.27 24.24 1.81
N GLN A 361 -12.83 24.85 2.92
CA GLN A 361 -12.86 26.32 3.11
C GLN A 361 -14.24 26.95 2.82
N GLY A 362 -15.32 26.25 3.20
CA GLY A 362 -16.70 26.69 2.98
C GLY A 362 -17.22 26.53 1.55
N THR A 363 -16.37 26.10 0.62
CA THR A 363 -16.71 25.90 -0.79
C THR A 363 -17.02 24.41 -1.04
N GLY A 364 -18.05 24.14 -1.86
CA GLY A 364 -18.35 22.78 -2.30
C GLY A 364 -17.28 22.30 -3.28
N VAL A 365 -16.63 21.18 -2.98
CA VAL A 365 -15.60 20.55 -3.82
C VAL A 365 -15.81 19.05 -3.77
N ASN A 366 -15.86 18.35 -4.89
CA ASN A 366 -16.21 16.93 -4.90
C ASN A 366 -14.96 16.06 -4.91
N ARG A 367 -14.41 15.83 -3.70
CA ARG A 367 -13.35 14.85 -3.40
C ARG A 367 -11.95 15.19 -3.92
N ILE A 368 -11.81 16.28 -4.66
CA ILE A 368 -10.55 16.79 -5.19
C ILE A 368 -10.56 18.33 -5.22
N THR A 369 -9.46 18.96 -4.84
CA THR A 369 -9.22 20.40 -5.02
C THR A 369 -7.72 20.69 -5.08
N ARG A 370 -7.31 21.74 -5.79
CA ARG A 370 -5.95 22.29 -5.68
C ARG A 370 -5.96 23.50 -4.76
N VAL A 371 -4.88 23.69 -4.01
CA VAL A 371 -4.60 24.91 -3.26
C VAL A 371 -3.35 25.59 -3.77
N ASP A 372 -3.33 26.92 -3.72
CA ASP A 372 -2.22 27.76 -4.11
C ASP A 372 -1.11 27.82 -3.04
N ASN A 373 -0.13 28.70 -3.26
CA ASN A 373 0.98 28.92 -2.32
C ASN A 373 0.58 29.66 -1.03
N ASN A 374 -0.67 30.09 -0.90
CA ASN A 374 -1.28 30.61 0.33
C ASN A 374 -2.23 29.59 0.97
N GLY A 375 -2.31 28.38 0.43
CA GLY A 375 -3.17 27.32 0.93
C GLY A 375 -4.65 27.58 0.69
N MET A 376 -4.99 28.49 -0.23
CA MET A 376 -6.36 28.81 -0.63
C MET A 376 -6.72 28.03 -1.90
N ILE A 377 -8.00 27.71 -2.09
CA ILE A 377 -8.47 27.03 -3.31
C ILE A 377 -7.97 27.78 -4.56
N ASP A 378 -7.31 27.05 -5.46
CA ASP A 378 -6.90 27.55 -6.76
C ASP A 378 -8.00 27.27 -7.80
N PRO A 379 -8.76 28.29 -8.26
CA PRO A 379 -9.87 28.11 -9.18
C PRO A 379 -9.43 27.73 -10.60
N THR A 380 -8.13 27.80 -10.91
CA THR A 380 -7.61 27.41 -12.23
C THR A 380 -7.49 25.89 -12.40
N PHE A 381 -7.77 25.10 -11.36
CA PHE A 381 -7.80 23.64 -11.43
C PHE A 381 -9.23 23.12 -11.73
N LEU A 382 -9.47 22.80 -12.99
CA LEU A 382 -10.78 22.58 -13.62
C LEU A 382 -11.29 21.14 -13.47
N VAL A 383 -11.54 20.71 -12.23
CA VAL A 383 -12.02 19.34 -11.93
C VAL A 383 -13.51 19.12 -12.23
N GLY A 384 -14.27 20.16 -12.57
CA GLY A 384 -15.70 20.08 -12.84
C GLY A 384 -16.53 19.67 -11.62
N ALA A 385 -17.52 18.82 -11.83
CA ALA A 385 -18.31 18.20 -10.76
C ALA A 385 -17.54 17.12 -9.96
N GLY A 386 -16.31 16.77 -10.35
CA GLY A 386 -15.45 15.83 -9.61
C GLY A 386 -16.00 14.40 -9.55
N ALA A 387 -15.57 13.65 -8.54
CA ALA A 387 -15.93 12.25 -8.35
C ALA A 387 -17.19 12.06 -7.48
N ASP A 388 -17.98 11.02 -7.75
CA ASP A 388 -19.14 10.63 -6.93
C ASP A 388 -18.80 9.82 -5.67
N GLY A 389 -17.54 9.44 -5.50
CA GLY A 389 -17.05 8.58 -4.42
C GLY A 389 -15.63 8.95 -3.97
N PRO A 390 -15.09 8.28 -2.92
CA PRO A 390 -13.80 8.67 -2.35
C PRO A 390 -12.66 8.48 -3.34
N ILE A 391 -11.82 9.50 -3.49
CA ILE A 391 -10.54 9.35 -4.17
C ILE A 391 -9.51 8.93 -3.12
N GLY A 392 -8.81 7.83 -3.37
CA GLY A 392 -7.85 7.22 -2.47
C GLY A 392 -6.39 7.58 -2.76
N SER A 393 -6.06 7.83 -4.04
CA SER A 393 -4.70 8.07 -4.49
C SER A 393 -4.66 9.10 -5.63
N ILE A 394 -3.58 9.89 -5.68
CA ILE A 394 -3.21 10.77 -6.79
C ILE A 394 -1.73 10.61 -7.13
N ARG A 395 -1.43 10.34 -8.40
CA ARG A 395 -0.05 10.24 -8.90
C ARG A 395 0.14 11.17 -10.08
N PHE A 396 1.30 11.80 -10.17
CA PHE A 396 1.69 12.63 -11.30
C PHE A 396 2.79 11.94 -12.11
N ASN A 397 2.66 11.96 -13.42
CA ASN A 397 3.70 11.50 -14.33
C ASN A 397 4.42 12.70 -14.95
N ALA A 398 5.71 12.83 -14.66
CA ALA A 398 6.51 13.97 -15.12
C ALA A 398 6.76 13.97 -16.64
N THR A 399 6.73 12.81 -17.29
CA THR A 399 6.93 12.69 -18.74
C THR A 399 5.70 13.16 -19.52
N THR A 400 4.51 12.67 -19.15
CA THR A 400 3.25 12.99 -19.83
C THR A 400 2.61 14.29 -19.31
N GLN A 401 3.05 14.80 -18.16
CA GLN A 401 2.46 15.94 -17.45
C GLN A 401 0.98 15.73 -17.10
N LYS A 402 0.62 14.48 -16.75
CA LYS A 402 -0.75 14.08 -16.40
C LYS A 402 -0.82 13.57 -14.97
N TYR A 403 -2.00 13.74 -14.36
CA TYR A 403 -2.37 13.08 -13.12
C TYR A 403 -3.16 11.83 -13.41
N ILE A 404 -3.01 10.82 -12.56
CA ILE A 404 -3.93 9.70 -12.47
C ILE A 404 -4.47 9.66 -11.04
N VAL A 405 -5.79 9.63 -10.91
CA VAL A 405 -6.46 9.50 -9.62
C VAL A 405 -7.23 8.20 -9.57
N SER A 406 -7.19 7.53 -8.43
CA SER A 406 -7.91 6.27 -8.21
C SER A 406 -8.57 6.18 -6.85
N GLY A 407 -9.65 5.41 -6.77
CA GLY A 407 -10.41 5.22 -5.54
C GLY A 407 -11.75 4.52 -5.75
N ALA A 408 -12.63 4.67 -4.76
CA ALA A 408 -13.94 4.03 -4.70
C ALA A 408 -15.05 4.90 -5.30
N PHE A 409 -14.82 5.46 -6.49
CA PHE A 409 -15.81 6.22 -7.25
C PHE A 409 -16.22 5.48 -8.52
N LYS A 410 -17.45 5.72 -9.00
CA LYS A 410 -18.00 5.08 -10.21
C LYS A 410 -18.10 6.06 -11.37
N SER A 411 -18.27 7.34 -11.07
CA SER A 411 -18.30 8.41 -12.06
C SER A 411 -17.40 9.60 -11.70
N PHE A 412 -16.94 10.29 -12.73
CA PHE A 412 -16.24 11.57 -12.63
C PHE A 412 -16.86 12.53 -13.65
N ASN A 413 -17.29 13.71 -13.22
CA ASN A 413 -18.08 14.65 -14.04
C ASN A 413 -19.31 14.01 -14.70
N GLY A 414 -19.96 13.07 -14.00
CA GLY A 414 -21.12 12.32 -14.50
C GLY A 414 -20.79 11.21 -15.52
N LYS A 415 -19.53 11.09 -15.97
CA LYS A 415 -19.07 10.00 -16.86
C LYS A 415 -18.63 8.80 -16.04
N ALA A 416 -19.05 7.59 -16.42
CA ALA A 416 -18.62 6.36 -15.76
C ALA A 416 -17.13 6.06 -16.02
N VAL A 417 -16.36 5.74 -14.97
CA VAL A 417 -14.88 5.63 -15.03
C VAL A 417 -14.28 4.50 -14.17
N ASN A 418 -15.09 3.67 -13.50
CA ASN A 418 -14.64 2.49 -12.75
C ASN A 418 -13.47 2.74 -11.78
N GLY A 419 -13.50 3.88 -11.09
CA GLY A 419 -12.56 4.20 -10.01
C GLY A 419 -11.18 4.69 -10.46
N ILE A 420 -10.99 5.00 -11.75
CA ILE A 420 -9.74 5.61 -12.28
C ILE A 420 -10.09 6.69 -13.28
N VAL A 421 -9.48 7.88 -13.15
CA VAL A 421 -9.50 8.88 -14.22
C VAL A 421 -8.11 9.48 -14.40
N MET A 422 -7.76 9.78 -15.64
CA MET A 422 -6.57 10.55 -15.98
C MET A 422 -6.98 12.01 -16.13
N LEU A 423 -6.23 12.92 -15.53
CA LEU A 423 -6.45 14.36 -15.60
C LEU A 423 -5.25 15.03 -16.26
N LYS A 424 -5.51 16.08 -17.03
CA LYS A 424 -4.48 16.99 -17.55
C LYS A 424 -3.95 17.86 -16.41
N LYS A 425 -2.88 18.60 -16.68
CA LYS A 425 -2.24 19.49 -15.70
C LYS A 425 -3.17 20.58 -15.14
N ASP A 426 -4.15 21.00 -15.93
CA ASP A 426 -5.18 21.95 -15.52
C ASP A 426 -6.32 21.31 -14.71
N GLY A 427 -6.31 20.00 -14.47
CA GLY A 427 -7.33 19.26 -13.73
C GLY A 427 -8.51 18.77 -14.57
N SER A 428 -8.60 19.15 -15.85
CA SER A 428 -9.62 18.64 -16.76
C SER A 428 -9.39 17.15 -17.08
N VAL A 429 -10.46 16.42 -17.37
CA VAL A 429 -10.38 14.99 -17.72
C VAL A 429 -9.62 14.82 -19.04
N ASP A 430 -8.73 13.83 -19.07
CA ASP A 430 -8.10 13.37 -20.30
C ASP A 430 -8.85 12.17 -20.88
N ASP A 431 -9.71 12.44 -21.86
CA ASP A 431 -10.53 11.43 -22.52
C ASP A 431 -9.73 10.44 -23.38
N SER A 432 -8.41 10.64 -23.59
CA SER A 432 -7.58 9.65 -24.29
C SER A 432 -7.46 8.34 -23.52
N PHE A 433 -7.66 8.37 -22.20
CA PHE A 433 -7.65 7.18 -21.34
C PHE A 433 -9.08 6.81 -20.96
N THR A 434 -9.54 5.64 -21.39
CA THR A 434 -10.88 5.14 -21.05
C THR A 434 -10.80 3.73 -20.47
N MET A 435 -11.32 3.58 -19.26
CA MET A 435 -11.44 2.27 -18.62
C MET A 435 -12.51 1.43 -19.30
N GLY A 436 -12.19 0.16 -19.50
CA GLY A 436 -13.13 -0.90 -19.84
C GLY A 436 -13.99 -1.33 -18.64
N THR A 437 -14.77 -2.38 -18.86
CA THR A 437 -15.61 -3.00 -17.84
C THR A 437 -14.77 -3.73 -16.79
N MET A 438 -15.14 -3.61 -15.52
CA MET A 438 -14.46 -4.24 -14.39
C MET A 438 -15.47 -5.07 -13.58
N GLU A 439 -15.09 -6.27 -13.17
CA GLU A 439 -15.93 -7.16 -12.37
C GLU A 439 -15.21 -7.66 -11.12
N GLY A 440 -15.96 -7.91 -10.05
CA GLY A 440 -15.50 -8.66 -8.88
C GLY A 440 -14.73 -7.88 -7.82
N GLY A 441 -14.63 -6.55 -7.92
CA GLY A 441 -13.97 -5.73 -6.91
C GLY A 441 -13.74 -4.29 -7.37
N SER A 442 -12.79 -3.61 -6.72
CA SER A 442 -12.48 -2.19 -6.94
C SER A 442 -10.98 -1.95 -7.08
N VAL A 443 -10.64 -0.79 -7.65
CA VAL A 443 -9.26 -0.29 -7.70
C VAL A 443 -8.84 0.23 -6.32
N ASN A 444 -7.59 -0.08 -5.95
CA ASN A 444 -6.94 0.44 -4.75
C ASN A 444 -5.88 1.51 -5.10
N PHE A 445 -5.08 1.25 -6.13
CA PHE A 445 -3.98 2.12 -6.53
C PHE A 445 -3.79 2.11 -8.04
N SER A 446 -3.32 3.23 -8.58
CA SER A 446 -2.93 3.36 -9.98
C SER A 446 -1.78 4.33 -10.17
N ALA A 447 -0.83 4.02 -11.05
CA ALA A 447 0.23 4.94 -11.46
C ALA A 447 0.56 4.77 -12.94
N GLN A 448 0.84 5.87 -13.64
CA GLN A 448 1.40 5.85 -14.99
C GLN A 448 2.93 5.87 -14.89
N LEU A 449 3.57 4.89 -15.50
CA LEU A 449 5.02 4.79 -15.63
C LEU A 449 5.56 5.75 -16.69
N SER A 450 6.86 6.02 -16.66
CA SER A 450 7.54 6.94 -17.60
C SER A 450 7.37 6.57 -19.08
N ASN A 451 7.19 5.28 -19.39
CA ASN A 451 6.89 4.79 -20.75
C ASN A 451 5.40 4.89 -21.15
N GLY A 452 4.54 5.42 -20.27
CA GLY A 452 3.11 5.61 -20.51
C GLY A 452 2.22 4.44 -20.09
N LEU A 453 2.78 3.26 -19.79
CA LEU A 453 2.01 2.14 -19.25
C LEU A 453 1.39 2.52 -17.90
N VAL A 454 0.21 1.98 -17.61
CA VAL A 454 -0.52 2.25 -16.37
C VAL A 454 -0.58 0.98 -15.53
N ILE A 455 -0.01 1.01 -14.35
CA ILE A 455 -0.13 -0.04 -13.34
C ILE A 455 -1.40 0.19 -12.56
N VAL A 456 -2.23 -0.85 -12.42
CA VAL A 456 -3.46 -0.83 -11.64
C VAL A 456 -3.49 -2.01 -10.69
N THR A 457 -3.77 -1.74 -9.41
CA THR A 457 -3.93 -2.78 -8.39
C THR A 457 -5.25 -2.60 -7.62
N GLY A 458 -5.76 -3.70 -7.08
CA GLY A 458 -7.04 -3.70 -6.37
C GLY A 458 -7.54 -5.10 -6.01
N SER A 459 -8.86 -5.21 -5.84
CA SER A 459 -9.55 -6.47 -5.52
C SER A 459 -10.39 -7.01 -6.68
N PHE A 460 -10.30 -6.41 -7.87
CA PHE A 460 -11.06 -6.84 -9.06
C PHE A 460 -10.62 -8.22 -9.56
N ASN A 461 -11.53 -8.90 -10.27
CA ASN A 461 -11.34 -10.26 -10.80
C ASN A 461 -11.26 -10.32 -12.32
N LYS A 462 -11.92 -9.39 -13.03
CA LYS A 462 -11.90 -9.33 -14.49
C LYS A 462 -11.85 -7.90 -15.01
N TYR A 463 -11.30 -7.77 -16.21
CA TYR A 463 -11.31 -6.56 -17.01
C TYR A 463 -11.65 -6.89 -18.46
N ASN A 464 -12.74 -6.31 -18.98
CA ASN A 464 -13.29 -6.63 -20.31
C ASN A 464 -13.49 -8.14 -20.53
N GLY A 465 -14.05 -8.83 -19.54
CA GLY A 465 -14.29 -10.28 -19.56
C GLY A 465 -13.04 -11.15 -19.37
N VAL A 466 -11.83 -10.57 -19.40
CA VAL A 466 -10.56 -11.28 -19.22
C VAL A 466 -10.18 -11.28 -17.74
N ILE A 467 -9.70 -12.42 -17.24
CA ILE A 467 -9.38 -12.61 -15.82
C ILE A 467 -8.16 -11.79 -15.42
N ARG A 468 -8.33 -10.91 -14.44
CA ARG A 468 -7.30 -10.06 -13.86
C ARG A 468 -7.55 -9.99 -12.36
N GLN A 469 -6.80 -10.77 -11.60
CA GLN A 469 -7.02 -10.94 -10.16
C GLN A 469 -6.18 -9.95 -9.37
N GLY A 470 -6.66 -8.70 -9.30
CA GLY A 470 -6.12 -7.65 -8.46
C GLY A 470 -4.90 -6.90 -9.01
N PHE A 471 -4.35 -7.30 -10.16
CA PHE A 471 -3.26 -6.60 -10.84
C PHE A 471 -3.48 -6.61 -12.35
N MET A 472 -3.23 -5.47 -13.00
CA MET A 472 -3.18 -5.36 -14.46
C MET A 472 -2.28 -4.21 -14.90
N VAL A 473 -1.81 -4.30 -16.14
CA VAL A 473 -1.07 -3.26 -16.84
C VAL A 473 -1.86 -2.84 -18.06
N LEU A 474 -2.12 -1.54 -18.18
CA LEU A 474 -2.87 -0.95 -19.28
C LEU A 474 -1.95 -0.11 -20.17
N ASN A 475 -2.34 0.03 -21.43
CA ASN A 475 -1.81 1.03 -22.35
C ASN A 475 -2.28 2.44 -21.92
N PRO A 476 -1.66 3.51 -22.46
CA PRO A 476 -2.09 4.89 -22.22
C PRO A 476 -3.55 5.19 -22.60
N ASP A 477 -4.19 4.33 -23.39
CA ASP A 477 -5.59 4.44 -23.79
C ASP A 477 -6.57 3.69 -22.86
N GLY A 478 -6.05 2.92 -21.89
CA GLY A 478 -6.83 2.09 -20.98
C GLY A 478 -7.06 0.64 -21.46
N THR A 479 -6.61 0.26 -22.65
CA THR A 479 -6.68 -1.15 -23.10
C THR A 479 -5.62 -2.02 -22.40
N LEU A 480 -5.84 -3.34 -22.33
CA LEU A 480 -4.85 -4.25 -21.74
C LEU A 480 -3.55 -4.25 -22.55
N ALA A 481 -2.42 -3.97 -21.90
CA ALA A 481 -1.12 -4.01 -22.55
C ALA A 481 -0.72 -5.46 -22.87
N ALA A 482 -0.47 -5.73 -24.16
CA ALA A 482 -0.20 -7.08 -24.65
C ALA A 482 1.11 -7.64 -24.06
N GLY A 483 1.02 -8.85 -23.48
CA GLY A 483 2.14 -9.52 -22.83
C GLY A 483 2.44 -9.08 -21.40
N TYR A 484 1.84 -8.00 -20.88
CA TYR A 484 2.10 -7.49 -19.52
C TYR A 484 1.11 -8.00 -18.45
N ASN A 485 0.16 -8.85 -18.85
CA ASN A 485 -0.93 -9.28 -18.00
C ASN A 485 -0.93 -10.80 -17.82
N THR A 486 0.26 -11.37 -17.67
CA THR A 486 0.48 -12.81 -17.50
C THR A 486 0.68 -13.22 -16.04
N THR A 487 0.73 -12.26 -15.11
CA THR A 487 0.88 -12.54 -13.68
C THR A 487 -0.38 -13.15 -13.09
N GLY A 488 -0.20 -14.05 -12.12
CA GLY A 488 -1.29 -14.60 -11.32
C GLY A 488 -1.83 -13.63 -10.27
N VAL A 489 -2.45 -14.20 -9.22
CA VAL A 489 -3.16 -13.44 -8.19
C VAL A 489 -2.25 -12.41 -7.50
N PHE A 490 -2.74 -11.18 -7.41
CA PHE A 490 -2.28 -10.14 -6.50
C PHE A 490 -3.25 -10.00 -5.31
N GLN A 491 -2.69 -9.84 -4.11
CA GLN A 491 -3.46 -9.55 -2.90
C GLN A 491 -2.71 -8.54 -2.05
N GLY A 492 -3.39 -7.47 -1.67
CA GLY A 492 -2.84 -6.45 -0.78
C GLY A 492 -3.22 -5.04 -1.20
N ILE A 493 -2.53 -4.08 -0.59
CA ILE A 493 -2.67 -2.64 -0.82
C ILE A 493 -1.31 -2.10 -1.22
N VAL A 494 -1.25 -1.37 -2.33
CA VAL A 494 -0.05 -0.63 -2.75
C VAL A 494 -0.20 0.81 -2.26
N ASN A 495 0.79 1.30 -1.53
CA ASN A 495 0.83 2.71 -1.10
C ASN A 495 1.78 3.53 -1.95
N ASP A 496 2.83 2.91 -2.50
CA ASP A 496 3.82 3.63 -3.28
C ASP A 496 4.48 2.76 -4.37
N ILE A 497 4.87 3.43 -5.45
CA ILE A 497 5.64 2.87 -6.56
C ILE A 497 6.81 3.80 -6.88
N TYR A 498 7.99 3.22 -7.08
CA TYR A 498 9.20 3.91 -7.52
C TYR A 498 9.80 3.23 -8.75
N GLU A 499 9.92 3.94 -9.87
CA GLU A 499 10.59 3.44 -11.08
C GLU A 499 12.11 3.39 -10.89
N THR A 500 12.73 2.32 -11.39
CA THR A 500 14.15 2.02 -11.27
C THR A 500 14.59 1.09 -12.40
N THR A 501 15.77 0.48 -12.29
CA THR A 501 16.25 -0.55 -13.22
C THR A 501 16.66 -1.82 -12.47
N SER A 502 16.65 -2.95 -13.18
CA SER A 502 17.27 -4.19 -12.70
C SER A 502 18.80 -4.11 -12.80
N PRO A 503 19.55 -5.00 -12.13
CA PRO A 503 21.00 -5.08 -12.29
C PRO A 503 21.46 -5.32 -13.74
N GLN A 504 20.60 -5.91 -14.58
CA GLN A 504 20.86 -6.15 -16.00
C GLN A 504 20.48 -4.96 -16.90
N GLY A 505 19.98 -3.86 -16.31
CA GLY A 505 19.61 -2.65 -17.04
C GLY A 505 18.18 -2.65 -17.58
N PHE A 506 17.36 -3.65 -17.27
CA PHE A 506 15.96 -3.66 -17.68
C PHE A 506 15.14 -2.64 -16.88
N PRO A 507 14.12 -2.02 -17.50
CA PRO A 507 13.16 -1.20 -16.78
C PRO A 507 12.50 -1.97 -15.62
N ALA A 508 12.41 -1.34 -14.45
CA ALA A 508 11.80 -1.95 -13.29
C ALA A 508 11.03 -0.92 -12.46
N PHE A 509 10.20 -1.40 -11.54
CA PHE A 509 9.64 -0.56 -10.50
C PHE A 509 9.57 -1.34 -9.19
N ILE A 510 9.71 -0.62 -8.08
CA ILE A 510 9.49 -1.14 -6.73
C ILE A 510 8.08 -0.77 -6.31
N MET A 511 7.30 -1.75 -5.88
CA MET A 511 6.02 -1.53 -5.19
C MET A 511 6.19 -1.75 -3.70
N ALA A 512 5.58 -0.89 -2.88
CA ALA A 512 5.55 -1.08 -1.44
C ALA A 512 4.16 -0.78 -0.86
N GLY A 513 3.82 -1.48 0.22
CA GLY A 513 2.54 -1.34 0.90
C GLY A 513 2.29 -2.40 1.96
N PHE A 514 1.05 -2.89 2.02
CA PHE A 514 0.67 -4.11 2.73
C PHE A 514 0.36 -5.18 1.69
N ILE A 515 1.40 -5.81 1.17
CA ILE A 515 1.32 -6.72 0.01
C ILE A 515 1.49 -8.14 0.50
N LEU A 516 0.44 -8.95 0.33
CA LEU A 516 0.41 -10.35 0.75
C LEU A 516 0.85 -11.29 -0.35
N LYS A 517 0.45 -11.01 -1.59
CA LYS A 517 0.70 -11.90 -2.74
C LYS A 517 0.95 -11.10 -4.02
N PHE A 518 1.89 -11.57 -4.84
CA PHE A 518 2.07 -11.13 -6.22
C PHE A 518 2.46 -12.34 -7.08
N ASP A 519 1.84 -12.48 -8.25
CA ASP A 519 2.05 -13.61 -9.17
C ASP A 519 1.98 -14.98 -8.48
N ASN A 520 0.94 -15.16 -7.66
CA ASN A 520 0.72 -16.36 -6.85
C ASN A 520 1.76 -16.67 -5.76
N ARG A 521 2.70 -15.77 -5.49
CA ARG A 521 3.72 -15.94 -4.46
C ARG A 521 3.45 -15.03 -3.27
N ALA A 522 3.69 -15.51 -2.06
CA ALA A 522 3.76 -14.65 -0.89
C ALA A 522 4.96 -13.71 -1.04
N VAL A 523 4.80 -12.43 -0.71
CA VAL A 523 5.84 -11.42 -0.94
C VAL A 523 6.05 -10.47 0.24
N PRO A 524 7.24 -9.85 0.39
CA PRO A 524 7.64 -9.22 1.64
C PRO A 524 7.26 -7.72 1.78
N ASN A 525 5.99 -7.33 1.55
CA ASN A 525 5.48 -5.94 1.60
C ASN A 525 6.19 -4.88 0.71
N ILE A 526 7.36 -5.21 0.16
CA ILE A 526 8.15 -4.47 -0.81
C ILE A 526 8.64 -5.47 -1.87
N ILE A 527 8.39 -5.19 -3.13
CA ILE A 527 8.82 -6.05 -4.25
C ILE A 527 9.36 -5.20 -5.38
N LYS A 528 10.29 -5.77 -6.14
CA LYS A 528 10.74 -5.22 -7.41
C LYS A 528 10.14 -6.04 -8.55
N VAL A 529 9.65 -5.36 -9.56
CA VAL A 529 9.03 -5.94 -10.75
C VAL A 529 9.77 -5.42 -11.96
N VAL A 530 10.30 -6.32 -12.78
CA VAL A 530 10.94 -6.01 -14.06
C VAL A 530 9.87 -6.04 -15.15
N TYR A 531 9.96 -5.12 -16.09
CA TYR A 531 9.11 -5.09 -17.27
C TYR A 531 9.94 -4.86 -18.54
N GLU A 532 9.44 -5.35 -19.67
CA GLU A 532 10.24 -5.59 -20.88
C GLU A 532 11.45 -6.55 -20.70
N PRO A 533 11.31 -7.67 -19.93
CA PRO A 533 12.37 -8.64 -19.68
C PRO A 533 12.71 -9.54 -20.88
#